data_AF-A0A357ZDK1-F1
#
_entry.id   AF-A0A357ZDK1-F1
#
_cell.length_a   1.000
_cell.length_b   1.000
_cell.length_c   1.000
_cell.angle_alpha   90.00
_cell.angle_beta   90.00
_cell.angle_gamma   90.00
#
_symmetry.space_group_name_H-M   'P 1'
#
loop_
_entity.id
_entity.type
_entity.pdbx_description
1 polymer ?
#
loop_
_entity_poly.entity_id
_entity_poly.type
_entity_poly.pdbx_seq_one_letter_code
_entity_poly.pdbx_strand_id
1 'polypeptide(L)' 'MVYQSIEKYLRESNIDRALFAKQALLTEEALTQILEGKRNISIEEYLEIVRTLCLPLDYFSPVQDDGGLYS' A
#
# COMPACT_ATOMS: atom_id res chain seq x y z
N MET A 1 -9.34 -0.13 4.60
CA MET A 1 -8.06 0.24 5.22
C MET A 1 -6.96 0.21 4.17
N VAL A 2 -5.92 1.03 4.30
CA VAL A 2 -4.82 1.21 3.33
C VAL A 2 -4.30 -0.12 2.74
N TYR A 3 -4.06 -1.13 3.59
CA TYR A 3 -3.55 -2.44 3.14
C TYR A 3 -4.49 -3.20 2.19
N GLN A 4 -5.81 -3.10 2.36
CA GLN A 4 -6.78 -3.71 1.45
C GLN A 4 -6.76 -3.04 0.08
N SER A 5 -6.59 -1.71 0.06
CA SER A 5 -6.46 -0.95 -1.18
C SER A 5 -5.17 -1.32 -1.93
N ILE A 6 -4.05 -1.49 -1.21
CA ILE A 6 -2.78 -1.96 -1.77
C ILE A 6 -2.94 -3.38 -2.32
N GLU A 7 -3.54 -4.30 -1.57
CA GLU A 7 -3.76 -5.68 -2.02
C GLU A 7 -4.57 -5.73 -3.31
N LYS A 8 -5.68 -4.96 -3.35
CA LYS A 8 -6.54 -4.87 -4.51
C LYS A 8 -5.78 -4.33 -5.72
N TYR A 9 -5.02 -3.26 -5.54
CA TYR A 9 -4.23 -2.66 -6.62
C TYR A 9 -3.20 -3.62 -7.21
N LEU A 10 -2.47 -4.35 -6.35
CA LEU A 10 -1.50 -5.37 -6.79
C LEU A 10 -2.19 -6.45 -7.62
N ARG A 11 -3.36 -6.92 -7.17
CA ARG A 11 -4.13 -7.95 -7.87
C ARG A 11 -4.68 -7.48 -9.21
N GLU A 12 -5.24 -6.27 -9.28
CA GLU A 12 -5.78 -5.68 -10.51
C GLU A 12 -4.68 -5.35 -11.52
N SER A 13 -3.51 -4.92 -11.03
CA SER A 13 -2.35 -4.61 -11.88
C SER A 13 -1.54 -5.84 -12.29
N ASN A 14 -1.97 -7.05 -11.90
CA ASN A 14 -1.26 -8.31 -12.15
C ASN A 14 0.20 -8.28 -11.65
N ILE A 15 0.46 -7.52 -10.58
CA ILE A 15 1.79 -7.39 -10.00
C ILE A 15 2.06 -8.62 -9.13
N ASP A 16 3.14 -9.31 -9.44
CA ASP A 16 3.59 -10.46 -8.66
C ASP A 16 4.08 -10.01 -7.27
N ARG A 17 3.48 -10.58 -6.23
CA ARG A 17 3.73 -10.19 -4.83
C ARG A 17 5.18 -10.47 -4.41
N ALA A 18 5.78 -11.56 -4.90
CA ALA A 18 7.13 -11.95 -4.54
C ALA A 18 8.17 -11.00 -5.18
N LEU A 19 7.94 -10.62 -6.44
CA LEU A 19 8.76 -9.60 -7.11
C LEU A 19 8.58 -8.22 -6.47
N PHE A 20 7.35 -7.84 -6.18
CA PHE A 20 7.05 -6.55 -5.56
C PHE A 20 7.69 -6.42 -4.18
N ALA A 21 7.61 -7.46 -3.34
CA ALA A 21 8.26 -7.48 -2.04
C ALA A 21 9.76 -7.18 -2.16
N LYS A 22 10.45 -7.83 -3.10
CA LYS A 22 11.89 -7.58 -3.34
C LYS A 22 12.16 -6.14 -3.79
N GLN A 23 11.31 -5.58 -4.65
CA GLN A 23 11.47 -4.21 -5.15
C GLN A 23 11.19 -3.15 -4.08
N ALA A 24 10.26 -3.42 -3.17
CA ALA A 24 9.90 -2.55 -2.06
C ALA A 24 10.80 -2.77 -0.82
N LEU A 25 11.91 -3.51 -0.96
CA LEU A 25 12.83 -3.87 0.13
C LEU A 25 12.14 -4.56 1.33
N LEU A 26 11.07 -5.29 1.06
CA LEU A 26 10.26 -6.04 2.02
C LEU A 26 10.49 -7.54 1.85
N THR A 27 10.34 -8.29 2.93
CA THR A 27 10.21 -9.75 2.81
C THR A 27 8.80 -10.10 2.32
N GLU A 28 8.68 -11.19 1.56
CA GLU A 28 7.39 -11.66 1.07
C GLU A 28 6.41 -11.96 2.21
N GLU A 29 6.95 -12.46 3.34
CA GLU A 29 6.19 -12.71 4.56
C GLU A 29 5.71 -11.40 5.21
N ALA A 30 6.55 -10.38 5.29
CA ALA A 30 6.17 -9.06 5.79
C ALA A 30 5.06 -8.44 4.93
N LEU A 31 5.24 -8.47 3.61
CA LEU A 31 4.23 -7.97 2.67
C LEU A 31 2.91 -8.72 2.85
N THR A 32 2.95 -10.05 2.92
CA THR A 32 1.74 -10.87 3.12
C THR A 32 1.03 -10.52 4.43
N GLN A 33 1.77 -10.40 5.53
CA GLN A 33 1.17 -10.02 6.82
C GLN A 33 0.56 -8.61 6.79
N ILE A 34 1.17 -7.67 6.07
CA ILE A 34 0.63 -6.32 5.87
C ILE A 34 -0.66 -6.40 5.05
N LEU A 35 -0.65 -7.10 3.91
CA LEU A 35 -1.81 -7.21 3.03
C LEU A 35 -3.00 -7.94 3.70
N GLU A 36 -2.71 -8.94 4.54
CA GLU A 36 -3.72 -9.63 5.36
C GLU A 36 -4.19 -8.81 6.58
N GLY A 37 -3.56 -7.66 6.86
CA GLY A 37 -3.87 -6.84 8.04
C GLY A 37 -3.43 -7.49 9.37
N LYS A 38 -2.63 -8.55 9.32
CA LYS A 38 -2.03 -9.20 10.51
C LYS A 38 -0.91 -8.37 11.12
N ARG A 39 -0.30 -7.50 10.31
CA ARG A 39 0.76 -6.58 10.71
C ARG A 39 0.40 -5.16 10.29
N ASN A 40 0.66 -4.21 11.18
CA ASN A 40 0.56 -2.80 10.84
C ASN A 40 1.72 -2.38 9.94
N ILE A 41 1.43 -1.59 8.92
CA ILE A 41 2.42 -1.03 8.02
C ILE A 41 3.12 0.15 8.70
N SER A 42 4.45 0.14 8.73
CA SER A 42 5.21 1.31 9.16
C SER A 42 5.19 2.40 8.09
N ILE A 43 5.42 3.65 8.48
CA ILE A 43 5.48 4.79 7.54
C ILE A 43 6.57 4.56 6.49
N GLU A 44 7.74 4.08 6.88
CA GLU A 44 8.84 3.75 5.97
C GLU A 44 8.46 2.68 4.94
N GLU A 45 7.79 1.62 5.40
CA GLU A 45 7.31 0.53 4.52
C GLU A 45 6.24 1.04 3.55
N TYR A 46 5.34 1.89 4.04
CA TYR A 46 4.33 2.54 3.20
C TYR A 46 4.96 3.42 2.13
N LEU A 47 5.94 4.26 2.50
CA LEU A 47 6.69 5.12 1.59
C LEU A 47 7.38 4.31 0.48
N GLU A 48 8.04 3.21 0.84
CA GLU A 48 8.70 2.35 -0.14
C GLU A 48 7.67 1.67 -1.07
N ILE A 49 6.54 1.19 -0.56
CA ILE A 49 5.47 0.60 -1.38
C ILE A 49 4.94 1.58 -2.42
N VAL A 50 4.55 2.79 -1.99
CA VAL A 50 4.01 3.80 -2.94
C VAL A 50 5.09 4.28 -3.90
N ARG A 51 6.35 4.36 -3.47
CA ARG A 51 7.48 4.71 -4.32
C ARG A 51 7.75 3.64 -5.39
N THR A 52 7.73 2.36 -5.01
CA THR A 52 7.89 1.23 -5.95
C THR A 52 6.73 1.18 -6.94
N LEU A 53 5.51 1.49 -6.50
CA LEU A 53 4.34 1.59 -7.37
C LEU A 53 4.30 2.89 -8.19
N CYS A 54 5.23 3.82 -7.96
CA CYS A 54 5.26 5.15 -8.57
C CYS A 54 3.95 5.93 -8.35
N LEU A 55 3.35 5.76 -7.17
CA LEU A 55 2.10 6.38 -6.76
C LEU A 55 2.36 7.53 -5.78
N PRO A 56 1.47 8.53 -5.73
CA PRO A 56 1.55 9.58 -4.73
C PRO A 56 1.31 9.02 -3.32
N LEU A 57 1.96 9.63 -2.31
CA LEU A 57 1.87 9.20 -0.91
C LEU A 57 0.43 9.17 -0.38
N ASP A 58 -0.43 10.03 -0.90
CA ASP A 58 -1.83 10.11 -0.46
C ASP A 58 -2.76 9.12 -1.19
N TYR A 59 -2.25 8.33 -2.16
CA TYR A 59 -3.08 7.50 -3.03
C TYR A 59 -3.91 6.45 -2.29
N PHE A 60 -3.28 5.73 -1.34
CA PHE A 60 -3.96 4.73 -0.52
C PHE A 60 -4.38 5.27 0.85
N SER A 61 -4.02 6.52 1.15
CA SER A 61 -4.50 7.20 2.34
C SER A 61 -6.02 7.18 2.27
N PRO A 62 -6.73 6.79 3.35
CA PRO A 62 -8.12 7.14 3.42
C PRO A 62 -8.09 8.66 3.48
N VAL A 63 -8.30 9.32 2.33
CA VAL A 63 -8.80 10.69 2.33
C VAL A 63 -9.95 10.61 3.33
N GLN A 64 -9.72 11.19 4.52
CA GLN A 64 -10.84 11.53 5.36
C GLN A 64 -11.67 12.38 4.42
N ASP A 65 -12.83 11.85 4.04
CA ASP A 65 -13.96 12.65 3.60
C ASP A 65 -14.25 13.58 4.79
N ASP A 66 -13.39 14.58 5.00
CA ASP A 66 -13.71 15.76 5.76
C ASP A 66 -14.45 16.60 4.73
N GLY A 67 -15.78 16.48 4.84
CA GLY A 67 -16.74 16.99 3.88
C GLY A 67 -16.39 18.38 3.39
N GLY A 68 -16.70 18.60 2.11
CA GLY A 68 -16.35 19.82 1.39
C GLY A 68 -16.54 21.11 2.18
N LEU A 69 -15.52 21.97 2.14
CA LEU A 69 -15.69 23.38 2.41
C LEU A 69 -14.84 24.22 1.45
N TYR A 70 -15.14 24.04 0.17
CA TYR A 70 -15.15 25.17 -0.76
C TYR A 70 -16.62 25.45 -1.07
N SER A 71 -17.25 26.28 -0.25
CA SER A 71 -18.52 26.96 -0.53
C SER A 71 -18.48 28.32 0.16
#